data_AF-A0A0M3JCK4-F1
#
_entry.id   AF-A0A0M3JCK4-F1
#
_cell.length_a   1.000
_cell.length_b   1.000
_cell.length_c   1.000
_cell.angle_alpha   90.00
_cell.angle_beta   90.00
_cell.angle_gamma   90.00
#
_symmetry.space_group_name_H-M   'P 1'
#
loop_
_entity.id
_entity.type
_entity.pdbx_description
1 polymer ?
#
loop_
_entity_poly.entity_id
_entity_poly.type
_entity_poly.pdbx_seq_one_letter_code
_entity_poly.pdbx_strand_id
1 'polypeptide(L)'
;LAEKQADGEWKVFAGNEMGALISWWTWKSWKKENPNGDASNLYMLNSAVSSSIVKTMATKEGFKNELTLTGFKWMGNKADELTKQGKHVILAWEESIGFMAGNPLDKDGVTAAGIFAEMASYLHSENLTLAKQLFNIYKELVQFIDSLSFSPYRLKLSKD
;
A
#
# COMPACT_ATOMS: atom_id res chain seq x y z
N LEU A 1 -5.03 -7.10 -12.78
CA LEU A 1 -5.08 -8.29 -11.91
C LEU A 1 -6.50 -8.83 -11.92
N ALA A 2 -6.69 -10.15 -12.07
CA ALA A 2 -8.00 -10.77 -12.01
C ALA A 2 -7.93 -12.13 -11.31
N GLU A 3 -9.02 -12.53 -10.67
CA GLU A 3 -9.14 -13.80 -9.94
C GLU A 3 -10.41 -14.52 -10.36
N LYS A 4 -10.28 -15.79 -10.75
CA LYS A 4 -11.42 -16.65 -11.06
C LYS A 4 -12.12 -17.06 -9.76
N GLN A 5 -13.42 -16.78 -9.68
CA GLN A 5 -14.26 -17.07 -8.52
C GLN A 5 -14.82 -18.50 -8.61
N ALA A 6 -15.45 -18.96 -7.52
CA ALA A 6 -15.97 -20.32 -7.40
C ALA A 6 -17.15 -20.60 -8.36
N ASP A 7 -17.90 -19.57 -8.74
CA ASP A 7 -18.97 -19.64 -9.75
C ASP A 7 -18.42 -19.68 -11.20
N GLY A 8 -17.10 -19.56 -11.37
CA GLY A 8 -16.44 -19.57 -12.66
C GLY A 8 -16.24 -18.18 -13.28
N GLU A 9 -16.83 -17.14 -12.70
CA GLU A 9 -16.71 -15.75 -13.15
C GLU A 9 -15.36 -15.15 -12.77
N TRP A 10 -14.93 -14.11 -13.49
CA TRP A 10 -13.68 -13.41 -13.19
C TRP A 10 -13.94 -12.11 -12.43
N LYS A 11 -13.41 -12.01 -11.21
CA LYS A 11 -13.29 -10.71 -10.52
C LYS A 11 -12.09 -9.97 -11.09
N VAL A 12 -12.34 -8.82 -11.73
CA VAL A 12 -11.30 -7.86 -12.11
C VAL A 12 -11.12 -6.87 -10.97
N PHE A 13 -9.89 -6.70 -10.50
CA PHE A 13 -9.59 -5.76 -9.42
C PHE A 13 -9.40 -4.35 -9.97
N ALA A 14 -10.08 -3.37 -9.36
CA ALA A 14 -9.89 -1.96 -9.66
C ALA A 14 -8.52 -1.46 -9.16
N GLY A 15 -8.02 -0.34 -9.69
CA GLY A 15 -6.69 0.16 -9.32
C GLY A 15 -6.51 0.46 -7.83
N ASN A 16 -7.56 0.94 -7.14
CA ASN A 16 -7.52 1.11 -5.68
C ASN A 16 -7.45 -0.23 -4.92
N GLU A 17 -8.11 -1.27 -5.40
CA GLU A 17 -8.03 -2.61 -4.80
C GLU A 17 -6.64 -3.22 -5.04
N MET A 18 -6.09 -3.04 -6.24
CA MET A 18 -4.71 -3.44 -6.55
C MET A 18 -3.69 -2.66 -5.71
N GLY A 19 -3.89 -1.36 -5.54
CA GLY A 19 -3.08 -0.49 -4.69
C GLY A 19 -3.07 -0.92 -3.22
N ALA A 20 -4.22 -1.31 -2.68
CA ALA A 20 -4.34 -1.90 -1.35
C ALA A 20 -3.53 -3.20 -1.22
N LEU A 21 -3.70 -4.12 -2.17
CA LEU A 21 -3.03 -5.41 -2.16
C LEU A 21 -1.50 -5.28 -2.27
N ILE A 22 -1.01 -4.50 -3.25
CA ILE A 22 0.43 -4.34 -3.45
C ILE A 22 1.08 -3.57 -2.29
N SER A 23 0.39 -2.59 -1.70
CA SER A 23 0.89 -1.88 -0.51
C SER A 23 1.02 -2.82 0.69
N TRP A 24 0.01 -3.68 0.92
CA TRP A 24 0.08 -4.71 1.96
C TRP A 24 1.23 -5.70 1.72
N TRP A 25 1.37 -6.18 0.49
CA TRP A 25 2.42 -7.15 0.15
C TRP A 25 3.82 -6.56 0.30
N THR A 26 4.06 -5.38 -0.27
CA THR A 26 5.34 -4.67 -0.13
C THR A 26 5.71 -4.48 1.33
N TRP A 27 4.75 -4.06 2.16
CA TRP A 27 5.01 -3.88 3.59
C TRP A 27 5.29 -5.20 4.32
N LYS A 28 4.50 -6.24 4.03
CA LYS A 28 4.69 -7.58 4.61
C LYS A 28 6.07 -8.15 4.27
N SER A 29 6.48 -8.07 3.01
CA SER A 29 7.78 -8.55 2.54
C SER A 29 8.92 -7.77 3.17
N TRP A 30 8.81 -6.44 3.25
CA TRP A 30 9.81 -5.62 3.93
C TRP A 30 9.97 -6.01 5.41
N LYS A 31 8.87 -6.20 6.16
CA LYS A 31 8.92 -6.64 7.57
C LYS A 31 9.58 -8.01 7.73
N LYS A 32 9.32 -8.93 6.81
CA LYS A 32 9.92 -10.27 6.82
C LYS A 32 11.45 -10.21 6.65
N GLU A 33 11.92 -9.34 5.76
CA GLU A 33 13.35 -9.15 5.49
C GLU A 33 14.04 -8.29 6.57
N ASN A 34 13.28 -7.44 7.26
CA ASN A 34 13.77 -6.47 8.23
C ASN A 34 13.04 -6.61 9.59
N PRO A 35 13.22 -7.73 10.31
CA PRO A 35 12.47 -8.00 11.54
C PRO A 35 12.70 -6.95 12.66
N ASN A 36 13.84 -6.26 12.63
CA ASN A 36 14.18 -5.16 13.55
C ASN A 36 14.35 -3.82 12.80
N GLY A 37 13.85 -3.72 11.57
CA GLY A 37 14.01 -2.52 10.74
C GLY A 37 13.24 -1.33 11.29
N ASP A 38 13.83 -0.14 11.16
CA ASP A 38 13.13 1.11 11.45
C ASP A 38 12.32 1.56 10.22
N ALA A 39 11.00 1.56 10.38
CA ALA A 39 10.05 1.99 9.35
C ALA A 39 10.03 3.51 9.14
N SER A 40 10.57 4.30 10.07
CA SER A 40 10.37 5.75 10.13
C SER A 40 10.94 6.52 8.92
N ASN A 41 11.89 5.91 8.20
CA ASN A 41 12.50 6.43 6.97
C ASN A 41 11.95 5.81 5.69
N LEU A 42 10.97 4.90 5.77
CA LEU A 42 10.32 4.32 4.62
C LEU A 42 9.10 5.13 4.19
N TYR A 43 8.93 5.25 2.88
CA TYR A 43 7.85 6.01 2.26
C TYR A 43 7.11 5.15 1.25
N MET A 44 5.78 5.24 1.31
CA MET A 44 4.90 4.82 0.23
C MET A 44 4.14 6.03 -0.31
N LEU A 45 4.09 6.18 -1.63
CA LEU A 45 3.44 7.30 -2.29
C LEU A 45 2.13 6.86 -2.96
N ASN A 46 1.13 7.74 -2.98
CA ASN A 46 -0.03 7.55 -3.85
C ASN A 46 -0.59 8.87 -4.39
N SER A 47 -1.37 8.81 -5.46
CA SER A 47 -2.05 10.00 -6.00
C SER A 47 -3.14 10.49 -5.02
N ALA A 48 -3.41 11.80 -5.03
CA ALA A 48 -4.43 12.41 -4.17
C ALA A 48 -5.87 11.95 -4.49
N VAL A 49 -6.09 11.38 -5.67
CA VAL A 49 -7.39 10.81 -6.10
C VAL A 49 -7.47 9.30 -5.86
N SER A 50 -6.35 8.66 -5.48
CA SER A 50 -6.34 7.27 -5.00
C SER A 50 -6.92 7.16 -3.59
N SER A 51 -7.31 5.95 -3.22
CA SER A 51 -7.75 5.63 -1.87
C SER A 51 -6.73 6.05 -0.80
N SER A 52 -7.21 6.55 0.34
CA SER A 52 -6.39 6.89 1.51
C SER A 52 -5.86 5.68 2.28
N ILE A 53 -6.06 4.46 1.77
CA ILE A 53 -5.73 3.22 2.48
C ILE A 53 -4.26 3.13 2.91
N VAL A 54 -3.33 3.60 2.08
CA VAL A 54 -1.89 3.61 2.39
C VAL A 54 -1.59 4.53 3.57
N LYS A 55 -2.29 5.67 3.67
CA LYS A 55 -2.16 6.58 4.82
C LYS A 55 -2.58 5.88 6.12
N THR A 56 -3.67 5.11 6.08
CA THR A 56 -4.13 4.35 7.25
C THR A 56 -3.14 3.24 7.61
N MET A 57 -2.62 2.51 6.62
CA MET A 57 -1.55 1.52 6.83
C MET A 57 -0.31 2.16 7.44
N ALA A 58 0.14 3.31 6.91
CA ALA A 58 1.29 4.06 7.42
C ALA A 58 1.10 4.46 8.90
N THR A 59 -0.09 4.97 9.24
CA THR A 59 -0.44 5.36 10.62
C THR A 59 -0.41 4.16 11.57
N LYS A 60 -0.85 2.99 11.11
CA LYS A 60 -0.86 1.75 11.89
C LYS A 60 0.52 1.14 12.06
N GLU A 61 1.35 1.19 11.01
CA GLU A 61 2.56 0.38 10.90
C GLU A 61 3.86 1.19 11.08
N GLY A 62 3.80 2.51 11.10
CA GLY A 62 4.92 3.40 11.45
C GLY A 62 5.75 3.93 10.28
N PHE A 63 5.53 3.45 9.05
CA PHE A 63 6.12 4.04 7.84
C PHE A 63 5.44 5.38 7.47
N LYS A 64 6.00 6.10 6.49
CA LYS A 64 5.48 7.39 6.02
C LYS A 64 4.67 7.24 4.73
N ASN A 65 3.64 8.06 4.58
CA ASN A 65 2.89 8.18 3.35
C ASN A 65 2.90 9.64 2.88
N GLU A 66 3.11 9.83 1.58
CA GLU A 66 3.06 11.14 0.93
C GLU A 66 2.09 11.09 -0.25
N LEU A 67 1.25 12.13 -0.34
CA LEU A 67 0.32 12.29 -1.45
C LEU A 67 0.94 13.17 -2.53
N THR A 68 0.62 12.86 -3.78
CA THR A 68 1.03 13.66 -4.93
C THR A 68 -0.15 13.99 -5.84
N LEU A 69 0.00 14.99 -6.70
CA LEU A 69 -1.00 15.26 -7.73
C LEU A 69 -1.07 14.10 -8.73
N THR A 70 -2.23 13.93 -9.37
CA THR A 70 -2.42 12.90 -10.40
C THR A 70 -1.42 13.04 -11.55
N GLY A 71 -0.92 11.92 -12.04
CA GLY A 71 0.11 11.84 -13.07
C GLY A 71 1.47 11.48 -12.50
N PHE A 72 2.08 10.42 -13.05
CA PHE A 72 3.26 9.78 -12.48
C PHE A 72 4.50 10.67 -12.37
N LYS A 73 4.61 11.71 -13.20
CA LYS A 73 5.69 12.71 -13.09
C LYS A 73 5.83 13.30 -11.69
N TRP A 74 4.70 13.52 -11.00
CA TRP A 74 4.69 14.09 -9.65
C TRP A 74 5.18 13.08 -8.62
N MET A 75 4.81 11.80 -8.77
CA MET A 75 5.32 10.72 -7.93
C MET A 75 6.81 10.48 -8.15
N GLY A 76 7.27 10.40 -9.40
CA GLY A 76 8.69 10.24 -9.73
C GLY A 76 9.54 11.37 -9.15
N ASN A 77 9.11 12.63 -9.33
CA ASN A 77 9.81 13.79 -8.76
C ASN A 77 9.84 13.76 -7.23
N LYS A 78 8.72 13.40 -6.57
CA LYS A 78 8.67 13.29 -5.11
C LYS A 78 9.56 12.15 -4.61
N ALA A 79 9.62 11.03 -5.34
CA ALA A 79 10.46 9.90 -4.99
C ALA A 79 11.95 10.23 -5.10
N ASP A 80 12.35 10.94 -6.17
CA ASP A 80 13.71 11.44 -6.35
C ASP A 80 14.10 12.46 -5.26
N GLU A 81 13.20 13.39 -4.92
CA GLU A 81 13.41 14.35 -3.82
C GLU A 81 13.65 13.65 -2.48
N LEU A 82 12.80 12.69 -2.12
CA LEU A 82 12.93 11.90 -0.89
C LEU A 82 14.23 11.10 -0.89
N THR A 83 14.59 10.49 -2.01
CA THR A 83 15.85 9.73 -2.17
C THR A 83 17.06 10.64 -1.94
N LYS A 84 17.07 11.84 -2.50
CA LYS A 84 18.12 12.86 -2.28
C LYS A 84 18.22 13.33 -0.82
N GLN A 85 17.14 13.24 -0.05
CA GLN A 85 17.12 13.51 1.38
C GLN A 85 17.53 12.28 2.24
N GLY A 86 17.96 11.19 1.61
CA GLY A 86 18.32 9.95 2.29
C GLY A 86 17.12 9.15 2.81
N LYS A 87 15.92 9.37 2.24
CA LYS A 87 14.70 8.59 2.54
C LYS A 87 14.53 7.45 1.55
N HIS A 88 13.79 6.42 1.94
CA HIS A 88 13.59 5.23 1.12
C HIS A 88 12.15 5.10 0.66
N VAL A 89 11.91 5.29 -0.64
CA VAL A 89 10.61 5.05 -1.25
C VAL A 89 10.54 3.59 -1.70
N ILE A 90 9.65 2.82 -1.08
CA ILE A 90 9.54 1.38 -1.35
C ILE A 90 8.40 1.06 -2.33
N LEU A 91 7.44 1.98 -2.48
CA LEU A 91 6.33 1.85 -3.40
C LEU A 91 5.73 3.21 -3.74
N ALA A 92 5.34 3.42 -4.99
CA ALA A 92 4.44 4.47 -5.42
C ALA A 92 3.36 3.90 -6.34
N TRP A 93 2.12 4.37 -6.24
CA TRP A 93 1.05 3.90 -7.13
C TRP A 93 -0.08 4.91 -7.35
N GLU A 94 -0.84 4.72 -8.42
CA GLU A 94 -2.09 5.44 -8.71
C GLU A 94 -3.23 4.51 -9.13
N GLU A 95 -4.45 4.96 -8.89
CA GLU A 95 -5.71 4.27 -9.18
C GLU A 95 -5.91 3.94 -10.67
N SER A 96 -5.16 4.61 -11.55
CA SER A 96 -5.08 4.32 -12.99
C SER A 96 -4.16 3.14 -13.33
N ILE A 97 -3.83 2.28 -12.35
CA ILE A 97 -3.04 1.04 -12.52
C ILE A 97 -1.58 1.37 -12.87
N GLY A 98 -1.05 2.47 -12.33
CA GLY A 98 0.37 2.81 -12.37
C GLY A 98 1.06 2.39 -11.09
N PHE A 99 2.14 1.60 -11.17
CA PHE A 99 2.90 1.13 -10.01
C PHE A 99 4.39 1.31 -10.24
N MET A 100 5.11 1.72 -9.20
CA MET A 100 6.56 1.80 -9.14
C MET A 100 7.00 1.17 -7.82
N ALA A 101 7.59 -0.02 -7.91
CA ALA A 101 8.24 -0.66 -6.77
C ALA A 101 9.74 -0.36 -6.83
N GLY A 102 10.31 0.09 -5.71
CA GLY A 102 11.71 0.54 -5.69
C GLY A 102 11.93 1.86 -6.42
N ASN A 103 13.05 1.97 -7.17
CA ASN A 103 13.57 3.24 -7.68
C ASN A 103 13.71 3.39 -9.22
N PRO A 104 12.82 2.85 -10.08
CA PRO A 104 12.91 3.14 -11.52
C PRO A 104 12.46 4.56 -11.89
N LEU A 105 11.95 5.35 -10.93
CA LEU A 105 11.42 6.72 -11.07
C LEU A 105 10.26 6.89 -12.08
N ASP A 106 9.79 5.79 -12.66
CA ASP A 106 8.62 5.70 -13.55
C ASP A 106 7.83 4.41 -13.26
N LYS A 107 6.69 4.24 -13.92
CA LYS A 107 5.88 3.03 -13.82
C LYS A 107 6.62 1.84 -14.40
N ASP A 108 6.51 0.71 -13.72
CA ASP A 108 6.99 -0.56 -14.21
C ASP A 108 5.92 -1.64 -14.04
N GLY A 109 5.16 -1.87 -15.13
CA GLY A 109 4.13 -2.90 -15.17
C GLY A 109 4.67 -4.32 -15.12
N VAL A 110 5.92 -4.56 -15.58
CA VAL A 110 6.54 -5.89 -15.57
C VAL A 110 6.92 -6.27 -14.15
N THR A 111 7.60 -5.37 -13.45
CA THR A 111 7.93 -5.56 -12.02
C THR A 111 6.66 -5.70 -11.20
N ALA A 112 5.65 -4.85 -11.43
CA ALA A 112 4.36 -4.96 -10.74
C ALA A 112 3.68 -6.32 -10.98
N ALA A 113 3.67 -6.81 -12.23
CA ALA A 113 3.11 -8.12 -12.55
C ALA A 113 3.83 -9.26 -11.81
N GLY A 114 5.16 -9.21 -11.72
CA GLY A 114 5.95 -10.16 -10.92
C GLY A 114 5.57 -10.14 -9.44
N ILE A 115 5.45 -8.94 -8.85
CA ILE A 115 5.03 -8.77 -7.45
C ILE A 115 3.61 -9.31 -7.22
N PHE A 116 2.67 -9.05 -8.13
CA PHE A 116 1.31 -9.59 -8.04
C PHE A 116 1.28 -11.12 -8.15
N ALA A 117 2.10 -11.70 -9.03
CA ALA A 117 2.21 -13.15 -9.17
C ALA A 117 2.81 -13.80 -7.91
N GLU A 118 3.85 -13.19 -7.34
CA GLU A 118 4.45 -13.62 -6.07
C GLU A 118 3.42 -13.59 -4.94
N MET A 119 2.71 -12.47 -4.78
CA MET A 119 1.65 -12.32 -3.78
C MET A 119 0.55 -13.38 -3.96
N ALA A 120 0.10 -13.62 -5.19
CA ALA A 120 -0.92 -14.64 -5.47
C ALA A 120 -0.44 -16.05 -5.12
N SER A 121 0.82 -16.38 -5.45
CA SER A 121 1.44 -17.66 -5.08
C SER A 121 1.56 -17.81 -3.56
N TYR A 122 1.96 -16.75 -2.87
CA TYR A 122 2.03 -16.74 -1.41
C TYR A 122 0.65 -16.98 -0.80
N LEU A 123 -0.37 -16.20 -1.19
CA LEU A 123 -1.72 -16.34 -0.66
C LEU A 123 -2.29 -17.73 -0.92
N HIS A 124 -2.03 -18.30 -2.10
CA HIS A 124 -2.45 -19.67 -2.39
C HIS A 124 -1.82 -20.66 -1.39
N SER A 125 -0.53 -20.52 -1.07
CA SER A 125 0.13 -21.39 -0.08
C SER A 125 -0.44 -21.25 1.34
N GLU A 126 -1.07 -20.10 1.64
CA GLU A 126 -1.78 -19.83 2.90
C GLU A 126 -3.27 -20.21 2.84
N ASN A 127 -3.73 -20.87 1.77
CA ASN A 127 -5.15 -21.17 1.51
C ASN A 127 -6.05 -19.91 1.50
N LEU A 128 -5.50 -18.78 1.03
CA LEU A 128 -6.21 -17.51 0.88
C LEU A 128 -6.32 -17.12 -0.59
N THR A 129 -7.41 -16.41 -0.91
CA THR A 129 -7.60 -15.76 -2.21
C THR A 129 -7.22 -14.28 -2.13
N LEU A 130 -6.96 -13.64 -3.27
CA LEU A 130 -6.73 -12.19 -3.34
C LEU A 130 -7.97 -11.43 -2.86
N ALA A 131 -9.17 -11.86 -3.24
CA ALA A 131 -10.41 -11.24 -2.78
C ALA A 131 -10.57 -11.36 -1.26
N LYS A 132 -10.24 -12.53 -0.68
CA LYS A 132 -10.29 -12.73 0.77
C LYS A 132 -9.23 -11.90 1.49
N GLN A 133 -8.02 -11.81 0.94
CA GLN A 133 -6.98 -10.99 1.53
C GLN A 133 -7.31 -9.50 1.48
N LEU A 134 -7.88 -9.02 0.37
CA LEU A 134 -8.37 -7.65 0.25
C LEU A 134 -9.41 -7.34 1.34
N PHE A 135 -10.36 -8.26 1.56
CA PHE A 135 -11.32 -8.14 2.65
C PHE A 135 -10.65 -8.09 4.02
N ASN A 136 -9.63 -8.93 4.26
CA ASN A 136 -8.89 -8.94 5.52
C ASN A 136 -8.17 -7.62 5.77
N ILE A 137 -7.53 -7.04 4.74
CA ILE A 137 -6.90 -5.72 4.81
C ILE A 137 -7.92 -4.66 5.24
N TYR A 138 -9.09 -4.61 4.57
CA TYR A 138 -10.12 -3.63 4.93
C TYR A 138 -10.62 -3.82 6.36
N LYS A 139 -10.88 -5.06 6.76
CA LYS A 139 -11.32 -5.39 8.12
C LYS A 139 -10.33 -4.92 9.17
N GLU A 140 -9.04 -5.21 8.97
CA GLU A 140 -7.98 -4.85 9.91
C GLU A 140 -7.82 -3.33 10.04
N LEU A 141 -7.91 -2.59 8.94
CA LEU A 141 -7.81 -1.14 8.96
C LEU A 141 -9.04 -0.46 9.57
N VAL A 142 -10.24 -0.99 9.35
CA VAL A 142 -11.46 -0.51 10.03
C VAL A 142 -11.34 -0.72 11.54
N GLN A 143 -10.94 -1.92 11.98
CA GLN A 143 -10.72 -2.21 13.40
C GLN A 143 -9.68 -1.27 14.05
N PHE A 144 -8.61 -0.95 13.30
CA PHE A 144 -7.62 0.03 13.75
C PHE A 144 -8.23 1.44 13.88
N ILE A 145 -8.98 1.91 12.89
CA ILE A 145 -9.66 3.22 12.93
C ILE A 145 -10.62 3.30 14.14
N ASP A 146 -11.39 2.24 14.39
CA ASP A 146 -12.27 2.17 15.55
C ASP A 146 -11.46 2.28 16.85
N SER A 147 -10.34 1.55 16.96
CA SER A 147 -9.47 1.60 18.15
C SER A 147 -8.92 3.01 18.44
N LEU A 148 -8.70 3.84 17.41
CA LEU A 148 -8.28 5.23 17.58
C LEU A 148 -9.40 6.13 18.11
N SER A 149 -10.66 5.77 17.84
CA SER A 149 -11.85 6.51 18.28
C SER A 149 -12.20 6.23 19.73
N PHE A 150 -11.85 5.05 20.24
CA PHE A 150 -12.06 4.65 21.65
C PHE A 150 -10.86 4.91 22.56
N SER A 151 -9.79 5.55 22.07
CA SER A 151 -8.66 5.93 22.92
C SER A 151 -9.03 7.11 23.84
N PRO A 152 -9.01 6.96 25.17
CA PRO A 152 -9.48 7.98 26.13
C PRO A 152 -8.63 9.26 26.17
N TYR A 153 -7.58 9.37 25.35
CA TYR A 153 -6.63 10.48 25.37
C TYR A 153 -6.89 11.58 24.32
N ARG A 154 -7.89 11.44 23.44
CA ARG A 154 -8.11 12.41 22.34
C ARG A 154 -8.99 13.62 22.67
N LEU A 155 -9.62 13.67 23.85
CA LEU A 155 -10.46 14.80 24.27
C LEU A 155 -9.67 16.04 24.81
N LYS A 156 -8.33 16.04 24.73
CA LYS A 156 -7.50 17.14 25.29
C LYS A 156 -6.76 18.03 24.30
N LEU A 157 -6.92 17.87 22.98
CA LEU A 157 -6.18 18.67 21.99
C LEU A 157 -7.07 19.38 20.96
N SER A 158 -8.22 19.91 21.39
CA SER A 158 -9.05 20.80 20.55
C SER A 158 -9.55 22.05 21.29
N LYS A 159 -8.79 22.52 22.27
CA LYS A 159 -8.94 23.87 22.84
C LYS A 159 -7.53 24.38 23.10
N ASP A 160 -7.00 25.11 22.13
CA ASP A 160 -6.19 26.34 22.28
C ASP A 160 -6.05 26.97 20.89
#